data_AF-A0A2V5ZPF0-F1
#
_entry.id   AF-A0A2V5ZPF0-F1
#
_cell.length_a   1.000
_cell.length_b   1.000
_cell.length_c   1.000
_cell.angle_alpha   90.00
_cell.angle_beta   90.00
_cell.angle_gamma   90.00
#
_symmetry.space_group_name_H-M   'P 1'
#
loop_
_entity.id
_entity.type
_entity.pdbx_description
1 polymer ?
#
loop_
_entity_poly.entity_id
_entity_poly.type
_entity_poly.pdbx_seq_one_letter_code
_entity_poly.pdbx_strand_id
1 'polypeptide(L)'
;MNVETIVRVRLAGFAGVLSLALIGTPRSAYADPVSELASFSIFDKVDLAQLAKTDVKTAHGPPMRNPRFLAVQSCYVAPGSPAQQMEALRRWNPSKYRELKVFLHSDLPSNPGPANFEKLKNAPDNASVRSFVTATQKLS
;
A
#
# COMPACT_ATOMS: atom_id res chain seq x y z
N MET A 1 47.27 49.42 0.37
CA MET A 1 46.05 48.61 0.54
C MET A 1 46.46 47.33 1.25
N ASN A 2 46.06 47.12 2.50
CA ASN A 2 46.63 46.09 3.38
C ASN A 2 46.04 44.70 3.15
N VAL A 3 46.91 43.70 3.16
CA VAL A 3 46.61 42.27 2.95
C VAL A 3 45.58 41.74 3.95
N GLU A 4 45.56 42.26 5.17
CA GLU A 4 44.60 41.87 6.21
C GLU A 4 43.14 42.18 5.86
N THR A 5 42.87 43.28 5.16
CA THR A 5 41.52 43.67 4.76
C THR A 5 40.97 42.69 3.71
N ILE A 6 41.82 42.19 2.82
CA ILE A 6 41.46 41.23 1.76
C ILE A 6 41.13 39.86 2.36
N VAL A 7 41.89 39.41 3.36
CA VAL A 7 41.66 38.13 4.03
C VAL A 7 40.34 38.13 4.82
N ARG A 8 40.02 39.22 5.53
CA ARG A 8 38.77 39.35 6.28
C ARG A 8 37.52 39.36 5.38
N VAL A 9 37.60 40.02 4.22
CA VAL A 9 36.50 40.04 3.24
C VAL A 9 36.27 38.65 2.62
N ARG A 10 37.33 37.90 2.34
CA ARG A 10 37.21 36.53 1.81
C ARG A 10 36.65 35.53 2.83
N LEU A 11 37.00 35.65 4.10
CA LEU A 11 36.48 34.78 5.17
C LEU A 11 34.98 35.03 5.45
N ALA A 12 34.56 36.31 5.47
CA ALA A 12 33.16 36.67 5.64
C ALA A 12 32.29 36.20 4.46
N GLY A 13 32.80 36.30 3.23
CA GLY A 13 32.13 35.78 2.04
C GLY A 13 31.95 34.25 2.07
N PHE A 14 32.96 33.51 2.52
CA PHE A 14 32.87 32.05 2.65
C PHE A 14 31.87 31.60 3.72
N ALA A 15 31.83 32.28 4.88
CA ALA A 15 30.87 32.00 5.94
C ALA A 15 29.42 32.28 5.51
N GLY A 16 29.19 33.36 4.74
CA GLY A 16 27.87 33.68 4.20
C GLY A 16 27.37 32.65 3.17
N VAL A 17 28.25 32.16 2.29
CA VAL A 17 27.90 31.14 1.29
C VAL A 17 27.64 29.78 1.95
N LEU A 18 28.40 29.40 2.97
CA LEU A 18 28.17 28.16 3.74
C LEU A 18 26.84 28.21 4.51
N SER A 19 26.47 29.39 5.03
CA SER A 19 25.21 29.60 5.74
C SER A 19 23.99 29.52 4.80
N LEU A 20 24.11 29.99 3.55
CA LEU A 20 23.05 29.84 2.54
C LEU A 20 22.88 28.39 2.08
N ALA A 21 23.97 27.63 1.98
CA ALA A 21 23.94 26.22 1.57
C ALA A 21 23.22 25.32 2.58
N LEU A 22 23.26 25.66 3.88
CA LEU A 22 22.54 24.93 4.95
C LEU A 22 21.03 25.22 4.99
N ILE A 23 20.58 26.33 4.40
CA ILE A 23 19.16 26.70 4.31
C ILE A 23 18.53 26.18 3.00
N GLY A 24 19.36 26.01 1.96
CA GLY A 24 18.95 25.59 0.62
C GLY A 24 18.84 24.09 0.38
N THR A 25 19.13 23.23 1.37
CA THR A 25 18.77 21.81 1.22
C THR A 25 17.26 21.72 1.16
N PRO A 26 16.65 21.21 0.07
CA PRO A 26 15.23 20.94 0.10
C PRO A 26 15.02 19.93 1.23
N ARG A 27 14.47 20.39 2.36
CA ARG A 27 13.75 19.48 3.24
C ARG A 27 12.74 18.84 2.32
N SER A 28 12.93 17.56 1.99
CA SER A 28 11.84 16.75 1.47
C SER A 28 10.68 17.02 2.43
N ALA A 29 9.71 17.81 2.00
CA ALA A 29 8.45 17.92 2.68
C ALA A 29 7.93 16.49 2.63
N TYR A 30 8.14 15.75 3.72
CA TYR A 30 7.53 14.46 3.89
C TYR A 30 6.05 14.78 3.76
N ALA A 31 5.44 14.27 2.69
CA ALA A 31 4.01 14.37 2.52
C ALA A 31 3.38 13.88 3.82
N ASP A 32 2.47 14.65 4.39
CA ASP A 32 1.72 14.17 5.55
C ASP A 32 0.91 12.96 5.08
N PRO A 33 1.30 11.73 5.47
CA PRO A 33 0.66 10.53 4.95
C PRO A 33 -0.81 10.47 5.37
N VAL A 34 -1.19 11.17 6.44
CA VAL A 34 -2.57 11.27 6.91
C VAL A 34 -3.39 12.18 5.99
N SER A 35 -2.86 13.34 5.62
CA SER A 35 -3.50 14.24 4.65
C SER A 35 -3.59 13.63 3.26
N GLU A 36 -2.54 12.92 2.81
CA GLU A 36 -2.62 12.17 1.54
C GLU A 36 -3.68 11.08 1.61
N LEU A 37 -3.72 10.30 2.69
CA LEU A 37 -4.73 9.27 2.90
C LEU A 37 -6.15 9.83 2.92
N ALA A 38 -6.37 10.98 3.55
CA ALA A 38 -7.65 11.67 3.55
C ALA A 38 -8.07 12.13 2.14
N SER A 39 -7.12 12.46 1.25
CA SER A 39 -7.42 13.00 -0.08
C SER A 39 -8.12 12.03 -1.03
N PHE A 40 -7.87 10.72 -0.87
CA PHE A 40 -8.49 9.66 -1.67
C PHE A 40 -9.45 8.77 -0.86
N SER A 41 -9.65 9.10 0.41
CA SER A 41 -10.57 8.42 1.31
C SER A 41 -11.88 9.20 1.38
N ILE A 42 -12.98 8.49 1.58
CA ILE A 42 -14.27 9.11 1.95
C ILE A 42 -14.25 9.66 3.39
N PHE A 43 -13.26 9.26 4.19
CA PHE A 43 -13.02 9.78 5.53
C PHE A 43 -12.07 10.98 5.45
N ASP A 44 -12.61 12.17 5.65
CA ASP A 44 -11.90 13.45 5.72
C ASP A 44 -10.97 13.56 6.93
N LYS A 45 -11.28 12.83 8.01
CA LYS A 45 -10.46 12.75 9.23
C LYS A 45 -9.97 11.34 9.47
N VAL A 46 -8.67 11.16 9.30
CA VAL A 46 -7.98 9.91 9.55
C VAL A 46 -7.21 9.99 10.88
N ASP A 47 -7.61 9.18 11.85
CA ASP A 47 -6.94 9.07 13.16
C ASP A 47 -6.11 7.77 13.18
N LEU A 48 -4.78 7.93 13.13
CA LEU A 48 -3.84 6.81 13.15
C LEU A 48 -3.90 6.00 14.46
N ALA A 49 -4.22 6.63 15.59
CA ALA A 49 -4.32 5.94 16.87
C ALA A 49 -5.59 5.08 16.93
N GLN A 50 -6.68 5.52 16.29
CA GLN A 50 -7.87 4.68 16.10
C GLN A 50 -7.59 3.53 15.12
N LEU A 51 -6.93 3.81 13.99
CA LEU A 51 -6.57 2.76 13.02
C LEU A 51 -5.65 1.70 13.63
N ALA A 52 -4.71 2.10 14.48
CA ALA A 52 -3.82 1.18 15.18
C ALA A 52 -4.56 0.26 16.18
N LYS A 53 -5.75 0.64 16.65
CA LYS A 53 -6.60 -0.20 17.51
C LYS A 53 -7.41 -1.24 16.73
N THR A 54 -7.18 -1.38 15.42
CA THR A 54 -7.87 -2.31 14.51
C THR A 54 -9.35 -1.99 14.27
N ASP A 55 -9.80 -0.80 14.63
CA ASP A 55 -11.16 -0.35 14.31
C ASP A 55 -11.31 -0.15 12.80
N VAL A 56 -12.19 -0.95 12.19
CA VAL A 56 -12.48 -0.86 10.75
C VAL A 56 -13.57 0.18 10.53
N LYS A 57 -13.25 1.25 9.81
CA LYS A 57 -14.24 2.21 9.33
C LYS A 57 -14.72 1.82 7.94
N THR A 58 -16.02 1.67 7.78
CA THR A 58 -16.66 1.34 6.49
C THR A 58 -17.62 2.44 6.08
N ALA A 59 -17.56 2.85 4.82
CA ALA A 59 -18.50 3.79 4.24
C ALA A 59 -18.80 3.39 2.80
N HIS A 60 -20.03 3.64 2.36
CA HIS A 60 -20.43 3.40 0.98
C HIS A 60 -20.09 4.61 0.13
N GLY A 61 -19.32 4.37 -0.93
CA GLY A 61 -19.11 5.37 -1.98
C GLY A 61 -20.33 5.48 -2.90
N PRO A 62 -20.28 6.41 -3.87
CA PRO A 62 -21.29 6.49 -4.93
C PRO A 62 -21.44 5.14 -5.66
N PRO A 63 -22.66 4.78 -6.09
CA PRO A 63 -22.87 3.55 -6.84
C PRO A 63 -22.09 3.56 -8.16
N MET A 64 -21.55 2.40 -8.55
CA MET A 64 -20.93 2.24 -9.87
C MET A 64 -21.94 2.49 -10.98
N ARG A 65 -21.48 3.00 -12.14
CA ARG A 65 -22.35 3.18 -13.33
C ARG A 65 -23.02 1.88 -13.79
N ASN A 66 -22.38 0.73 -13.58
CA ASN A 66 -22.95 -0.57 -13.88
C ASN A 66 -23.30 -1.30 -12.58
N PRO A 67 -24.59 -1.59 -12.32
CA PRO A 67 -25.05 -2.20 -11.06
C PRO A 67 -24.65 -3.67 -10.90
N ARG A 68 -24.11 -4.32 -11.93
CA ARG A 68 -23.63 -5.71 -11.84
C ARG A 68 -22.25 -5.83 -11.22
N PHE A 69 -21.55 -4.71 -11.01
CA PHE A 69 -20.20 -4.69 -10.51
C PHE A 69 -20.12 -3.95 -9.17
N LEU A 70 -19.18 -4.38 -8.35
CA LEU A 70 -18.87 -3.81 -7.05
C LEU A 70 -17.41 -3.37 -7.07
N ALA A 71 -17.13 -2.15 -6.65
CA ALA A 71 -15.78 -1.66 -6.38
C ALA A 71 -15.63 -1.47 -4.87
N VAL A 72 -14.61 -2.10 -4.30
CA VAL A 72 -14.24 -1.95 -2.89
C VAL A 72 -12.83 -1.41 -2.84
N GLN A 73 -12.65 -0.29 -2.14
CA GLN A 73 -11.34 0.24 -1.80
C GLN A 73 -11.10 -0.02 -0.32
N SER A 74 -9.97 -0.64 0.00
CA SER A 74 -9.53 -0.87 1.37
C SER A 74 -8.21 -0.16 1.58
N CYS A 75 -8.09 0.58 2.67
CA CYS A 75 -6.83 1.16 3.11
C CYS A 75 -6.49 0.64 4.50
N TYR A 76 -5.21 0.35 4.72
CA TYR A 76 -4.67 -0.13 5.98
C TYR A 76 -3.32 0.53 6.23
N VAL A 77 -2.99 0.70 7.51
CA VAL A 77 -1.67 1.15 7.95
C VAL A 77 -0.90 -0.08 8.40
N ALA A 78 0.30 -0.26 7.84
CA ALA A 78 1.17 -1.39 8.17
C ALA A 78 2.51 -0.87 8.75
N PRO A 79 3.06 -1.51 9.79
CA PRO A 79 4.37 -1.14 10.32
C PRO A 79 5.50 -1.55 9.36
N GLY A 80 6.59 -0.79 9.32
CA GLY A 80 7.77 -1.11 8.49
C GLY A 80 7.84 -0.31 7.19
N SER A 81 8.82 -0.64 6.33
CA SER A 81 9.04 0.11 5.09
C SER A 81 8.12 -0.36 3.96
N PRO A 82 7.77 0.51 2.98
CA PRO A 82 6.98 0.11 1.82
C PRO A 82 7.57 -1.09 1.07
N ALA A 83 8.89 -1.17 0.94
CA ALA A 83 9.56 -2.29 0.28
C ALA A 83 9.35 -3.61 1.02
N GLN A 84 9.42 -3.61 2.36
CA GLN A 84 9.15 -4.80 3.18
C GLN A 84 7.69 -5.26 3.00
N GLN A 85 6.75 -4.32 2.98
CA GLN A 85 5.33 -4.62 2.80
C GLN A 85 5.03 -5.16 1.40
N MET A 86 5.61 -4.55 0.35
CA MET A 86 5.48 -5.06 -1.02
C MET A 86 6.02 -6.47 -1.17
N GLU A 87 7.18 -6.75 -0.57
CA GLU A 87 7.79 -8.08 -0.58
C GLU A 87 6.99 -9.12 0.22
N ALA A 88 6.33 -8.71 1.31
CA ALA A 88 5.41 -9.56 2.05
C ALA A 88 4.15 -9.88 1.23
N LEU A 89 3.54 -8.87 0.59
CA LEU A 89 2.37 -9.04 -0.28
C LEU A 89 2.66 -9.96 -1.47
N ARG A 90 3.84 -9.83 -2.10
CA ARG A 90 4.25 -10.71 -3.21
C ARG A 90 4.37 -12.18 -2.81
N ARG A 91 4.75 -12.46 -1.55
CA ARG A 91 4.89 -13.82 -1.04
C ARG A 91 3.63 -14.34 -0.35
N TRP A 92 2.64 -13.46 -0.14
CA TRP A 92 1.42 -13.78 0.57
C TRP A 92 0.58 -14.75 -0.25
N ASN A 93 0.31 -15.95 0.29
CA ASN A 93 -0.60 -16.92 -0.31
C ASN A 93 -1.80 -17.16 0.61
N PRO A 94 -2.96 -16.51 0.35
CA PRO A 94 -4.14 -16.64 1.19
C PRO A 94 -4.79 -18.04 1.12
N SER A 95 -4.51 -18.84 0.08
CA SER A 95 -5.10 -20.20 -0.04
C SER A 95 -4.65 -21.18 1.05
N LYS A 96 -3.59 -20.82 1.81
CA LYS A 96 -3.11 -21.60 2.96
C LYS A 96 -4.02 -21.47 4.19
N TYR A 97 -4.89 -20.47 4.22
CA TYR A 97 -5.73 -20.10 5.37
C TYR A 97 -7.20 -20.42 5.04
N ARG A 98 -7.74 -21.46 5.70
CA ARG A 98 -9.08 -22.01 5.39
C ARG A 98 -10.20 -21.03 5.69
N GLU A 99 -10.03 -20.23 6.72
CA GLU A 99 -10.95 -19.19 7.19
C GLU A 99 -11.21 -18.12 6.12
N LEU A 100 -10.26 -17.89 5.22
CA LEU A 100 -10.38 -16.88 4.16
C LEU A 100 -11.21 -17.37 2.97
N LYS A 101 -11.52 -18.68 2.90
CA LYS A 101 -12.27 -19.31 1.79
C LYS A 101 -11.67 -19.02 0.40
N VAL A 102 -10.35 -18.81 0.34
CA VAL A 102 -9.64 -18.64 -0.93
C VAL A 102 -9.21 -20.01 -1.45
N PHE A 103 -9.79 -20.43 -2.57
CA PHE A 103 -9.54 -21.75 -3.13
C PHE A 103 -8.38 -21.77 -4.13
N LEU A 104 -8.14 -20.68 -4.87
CA LEU A 104 -7.04 -20.57 -5.82
C LEU A 104 -6.34 -19.23 -5.67
N HIS A 105 -5.01 -19.25 -5.67
CA HIS A 105 -4.17 -18.06 -5.75
C HIS A 105 -3.02 -18.33 -6.72
N SER A 106 -2.82 -17.44 -7.69
CA SER A 106 -1.75 -17.55 -8.69
C SER A 106 -1.40 -16.16 -9.20
N ASP A 107 -0.13 -15.96 -9.52
CA ASP A 107 0.31 -14.77 -10.23
C ASP A 107 -0.17 -14.80 -11.68
N LEU A 108 -0.50 -13.60 -12.19
CA LEU A 108 -0.82 -13.37 -13.59
C LEU A 108 0.23 -12.43 -14.19
N PRO A 109 0.63 -12.63 -15.46
CA PRO A 109 1.47 -11.67 -16.16
C PRO A 109 0.72 -10.37 -16.42
N SER A 110 1.45 -9.30 -16.75
CA SER A 110 0.88 -7.98 -17.03
C SER A 110 -0.14 -7.97 -18.19
N ASN A 111 -0.01 -8.89 -19.14
CA ASN A 111 -0.98 -9.11 -20.20
C ASN A 111 -1.45 -10.58 -20.18
N PRO A 112 -2.45 -10.92 -19.35
CA PRO A 112 -2.91 -12.29 -19.18
C PRO A 112 -3.66 -12.77 -20.42
N GLY A 113 -3.33 -13.98 -20.88
CA GLY A 113 -4.05 -14.70 -21.93
C GLY A 113 -4.86 -15.88 -21.39
N PRO A 114 -5.68 -16.54 -22.23
CA PRO A 114 -6.52 -17.67 -21.81
C PRO A 114 -5.74 -18.80 -21.11
N ALA A 115 -4.52 -19.08 -21.59
CA ALA A 115 -3.64 -20.10 -21.01
C ALA A 115 -3.29 -19.84 -19.53
N ASN A 116 -3.26 -18.57 -19.09
CA ASN A 116 -2.98 -18.22 -17.69
C ASN A 116 -4.13 -18.61 -16.74
N PHE A 117 -5.32 -18.86 -17.30
CA PHE A 117 -6.51 -19.26 -16.57
C PHE A 117 -6.80 -20.76 -16.64
N GLU A 118 -5.92 -21.57 -17.23
CA GLU A 118 -6.08 -23.03 -17.31
C GLU A 118 -6.28 -23.67 -15.93
N LYS A 119 -5.67 -23.09 -14.87
CA LYS A 119 -5.85 -23.52 -13.48
C LYS A 119 -7.28 -23.36 -12.95
N LEU A 120 -8.13 -22.57 -13.61
CA LEU A 120 -9.55 -22.43 -13.27
C LEU A 120 -10.40 -23.59 -13.82
N LYS A 121 -9.89 -24.38 -14.78
CA LYS A 121 -10.66 -25.48 -15.39
C LYS A 121 -10.97 -26.60 -14.40
N ASN A 122 -10.11 -26.78 -13.41
CA ASN A 122 -10.27 -27.80 -12.39
C ASN A 122 -10.27 -27.15 -11.01
N ALA A 123 -11.13 -27.63 -10.12
CA ALA A 123 -11.09 -27.21 -8.73
C ALA A 123 -9.70 -27.60 -8.15
N PRO A 124 -8.97 -26.68 -7.51
CA PRO A 124 -7.65 -26.99 -6.98
C PRO A 124 -7.74 -28.08 -5.91
N ASP A 125 -6.86 -29.08 -5.97
CA ASP A 125 -6.81 -30.17 -4.98
C ASP A 125 -6.15 -29.69 -3.67
N ASN A 126 -6.88 -28.89 -2.91
CA ASN A 126 -6.47 -28.43 -1.59
C ASN A 126 -7.53 -28.73 -0.53
N ALA A 127 -7.11 -28.65 0.73
CA ALA A 127 -7.96 -29.03 1.85
C ALA A 127 -9.27 -28.23 1.93
N SER A 128 -9.26 -26.96 1.50
CA SER A 128 -10.44 -26.10 1.48
C SER A 128 -11.46 -26.57 0.44
N VAL A 129 -11.01 -26.84 -0.80
CA VAL A 129 -11.88 -27.36 -1.87
C VAL A 129 -12.42 -28.74 -1.53
N ARG A 130 -11.58 -29.65 -1.01
CA ARG A 130 -12.04 -30.98 -0.59
C ARG A 130 -13.10 -30.89 0.50
N SER A 131 -12.88 -30.04 1.51
CA SER A 131 -13.86 -29.79 2.58
C SER A 131 -15.17 -29.23 2.03
N PHE A 132 -15.10 -28.32 1.06
CA PHE A 132 -16.27 -27.75 0.40
C PHE A 132 -17.06 -28.83 -0.38
N VAL A 133 -16.37 -29.63 -1.21
CA VAL A 133 -16.99 -30.73 -1.97
C VAL A 133 -17.65 -31.75 -1.05
N THR A 134 -16.95 -32.19 0.01
CA THR A 134 -17.50 -33.13 1.00
C THR A 134 -18.73 -32.57 1.72
N ALA A 135 -18.75 -31.27 2.05
CA ALA A 135 -19.91 -30.64 2.66
C ALA A 135 -21.11 -30.61 1.69
N THR A 136 -20.89 -30.26 0.43
CA THR A 136 -21.93 -30.24 -0.60
C THR A 136 -22.51 -31.63 -0.87
N GLN A 137 -21.68 -32.68 -0.92
CA GLN A 137 -22.13 -34.06 -1.10
C GLN A 137 -22.99 -34.59 0.06
N LYS A 138 -22.87 -34.03 1.27
CA LYS A 138 -23.73 -34.40 2.41
C LYS A 138 -25.12 -33.75 2.36
N LEU A 139 -25.31 -32.76 1.49
CA LEU A 139 -26.57 -32.04 1.30
C LEU A 139 -27.43 -32.63 0.17
N SER A 140 -26.86 -33.53 -0.64
CA SER A 140 -27.53 -34.28 -1.72
C SER A 140 -27.90 -35.69 -1.24
#